data_AF-A0A1Q3HS83-F1
#
_entry.id   AF-A0A1Q3HS83-F1
#
_cell.length_a   1.000
_cell.length_b   1.000
_cell.length_c   1.000
_cell.angle_alpha   90.00
_cell.angle_beta   90.00
_cell.angle_gamma   90.00
#
_symmetry.space_group_name_H-M   'P 1'
#
loop_
_entity.id
_entity.type
_entity.pdbx_description
1 polymer ?
#
loop_
_entity_poly.entity_id
_entity_poly.type
_entity_poly.pdbx_seq_one_letter_code
_entity_poly.pdbx_strand_id
1 'polypeptide(L)'
;MWGALRALPGFAQSAAPKPALPEAPAPQQSALNNGSPEEASRYYKELSKKLGVLTPATIESQATLEDLLSYLGYKELTPEDVEFAKPESLMEGTATLAQVLPVGSKVSLQADTGSFLARSSEWLQTKMSIPAGVIVPDLVVANATRADAGPSTLFEVVDAGGGKIGLKADTGNYVSRCNGCVAQGTIEDFATVHVPGATPHPLSQFTPELLPNGKVAFKANTGNYLARCRNCSPRINTPDSVGIHATDARNQPSAQWTIVRAGVSSGDILVSRFFAPKIVNFKDKPAERKSGWRRLVRMKSRPGSEARKHFVESAWILFNHFTGPSVHSPFGGTNVPLSAKNGSVNTQVALITQCKAGQTACQNAELNSIYWMDFGPSNKGYKLSYKLDAFFDAGLLPGAAPYYVPNGCDTCHGSLRGQAVLNHLDTDHWLDRLADGDFPALNKPDAPPVLFDAGKDVKSARYAEAFGVLRQLNQEVADMQKRVNPKGFHLVATNKWLELHKTSVAPEPDLIKRAISFSNTGHPLKKDRKPTAAPLDWTSSADDKELLGLMNKYCYRCHGAVRYDVFSKDMVADQSSPILDRLDPNPTQAKIIGFKMPVDREMSDKDKKRMIELIEKLYTQTH
;
A
#
# COMPACT_ATOMS: atom_id res chain seq x y z
N MET A 1 80.20 -22.40 -18.83
CA MET A 1 80.39 -23.31 -19.97
C MET A 1 79.05 -23.93 -20.32
N TRP A 2 78.79 -23.99 -21.63
CA TRP A 2 77.52 -24.24 -22.31
C TRP A 2 76.76 -25.52 -21.90
N GLY A 3 75.44 -25.52 -22.12
CA GLY A 3 74.66 -26.75 -22.22
C GLY A 3 73.17 -26.52 -22.40
N ALA A 4 72.70 -26.47 -23.64
CA ALA A 4 71.34 -26.18 -24.07
C ALA A 4 70.28 -27.18 -23.55
N LEU A 5 69.12 -26.67 -23.09
CA LEU A 5 67.89 -27.46 -22.96
C LEU A 5 66.92 -27.14 -24.11
N ARG A 6 66.64 -28.17 -24.91
CA ARG A 6 65.65 -28.20 -25.98
C ARG A 6 64.22 -28.17 -25.40
N ALA A 7 63.37 -27.32 -25.95
CA ALA A 7 61.94 -27.31 -25.71
C ALA A 7 61.27 -28.52 -26.40
N LEU A 8 60.42 -29.24 -25.67
CA LEU A 8 59.50 -30.26 -26.20
C LEU A 8 58.13 -29.62 -26.47
N PRO A 9 57.43 -30.02 -27.54
CA PRO A 9 56.11 -29.47 -27.88
C PRO A 9 55.03 -29.98 -26.92
N GLY A 10 54.19 -29.07 -26.43
CA GLY A 10 53.09 -29.36 -25.54
C GLY A 10 51.99 -30.18 -26.22
N PHE A 11 51.60 -31.29 -25.58
CA PHE A 11 50.38 -32.03 -25.90
C PHE A 11 49.16 -31.20 -25.47
N ALA A 12 48.34 -30.77 -26.42
CA ALA A 12 47.01 -30.24 -26.13
C ALA A 12 46.11 -31.38 -25.64
N GLN A 13 45.76 -31.38 -24.36
CA GLN A 13 44.74 -32.26 -23.81
C GLN A 13 43.36 -31.80 -24.31
N SER A 14 42.73 -32.64 -25.14
CA SER A 14 41.31 -32.52 -25.47
C SER A 14 40.48 -32.64 -24.18
N ALA A 15 39.70 -31.61 -23.86
CA ALA A 15 38.83 -31.62 -22.69
C ALA A 15 37.74 -32.68 -22.88
N ALA A 16 37.66 -33.63 -21.95
CA ALA A 16 36.59 -34.62 -21.92
C ALA A 16 35.21 -33.94 -21.85
N PRO A 17 34.20 -34.44 -22.58
CA PRO A 17 32.85 -33.88 -22.53
C PRO A 17 32.31 -33.95 -21.11
N LYS A 18 31.85 -32.79 -20.62
CA LYS A 18 31.19 -32.65 -19.31
C LYS A 18 29.99 -33.61 -19.27
N PRO A 19 29.81 -34.43 -18.22
CA PRO A 19 28.61 -35.25 -18.05
C PRO A 19 27.38 -34.35 -18.13
N ALA A 20 26.39 -34.74 -18.94
CA ALA A 20 25.11 -34.07 -18.96
C ALA A 20 24.54 -34.06 -17.53
N LEU A 21 24.11 -32.88 -17.07
CA LEU A 21 23.36 -32.77 -15.81
C LEU A 21 22.14 -33.70 -15.90
N PRO A 22 21.80 -34.45 -14.84
CA PRO A 22 20.63 -35.31 -14.84
C PRO A 22 19.40 -34.49 -15.22
N GLU A 23 18.62 -35.05 -16.14
CA GLU A 23 17.40 -34.44 -16.65
C GLU A 23 16.48 -34.12 -15.47
N ALA A 24 16.00 -32.87 -15.39
CA ALA A 24 15.14 -32.47 -14.29
C ALA A 24 13.87 -33.33 -14.31
N PRO A 25 13.39 -33.83 -13.15
CA PRO A 25 12.19 -34.64 -13.11
C PRO A 25 11.00 -33.88 -13.71
N ALA A 26 10.15 -34.60 -14.45
CA ALA A 26 8.97 -34.02 -15.08
C ALA A 26 8.08 -33.32 -14.02
N PRO A 27 7.52 -32.14 -14.34
CA PRO A 27 6.71 -31.38 -13.39
C PRO A 27 5.47 -32.18 -12.98
N GLN A 28 5.26 -32.31 -11.66
CA GLN A 28 4.09 -32.97 -11.11
C GLN A 28 2.83 -32.11 -11.32
N GLN A 29 1.69 -32.77 -11.59
CA GLN A 29 0.41 -32.10 -11.78
C GLN A 29 -0.01 -31.36 -10.50
N SER A 30 -0.32 -30.07 -10.64
CA SER A 30 -0.77 -29.19 -9.56
C SER A 30 -2.24 -28.82 -9.75
N ALA A 31 -3.00 -28.77 -8.65
CA ALA A 31 -4.37 -28.24 -8.64
C ALA A 31 -4.41 -26.71 -8.85
N LEU A 32 -3.27 -26.03 -8.71
CA LEU A 32 -3.09 -24.60 -8.91
C LEU A 32 -2.30 -24.33 -10.19
N ASN A 33 -2.71 -23.30 -10.95
CA ASN A 33 -1.92 -22.80 -12.07
C ASN A 33 -0.77 -21.94 -11.53
N ASN A 34 0.38 -22.57 -11.33
CA ASN A 34 1.57 -21.94 -10.77
C ASN A 34 2.37 -21.14 -11.82
N GLY A 35 2.04 -21.27 -13.10
CA GLY A 35 2.78 -20.65 -14.21
C GLY A 35 4.20 -21.21 -14.40
N SER A 36 4.99 -20.54 -15.25
CA SER A 36 6.41 -20.85 -15.49
C SER A 36 7.29 -19.60 -15.58
N PRO A 37 8.64 -19.74 -15.48
CA PRO A 37 9.58 -18.65 -15.75
C PRO A 37 9.40 -18.01 -17.14
N GLU A 38 9.13 -18.81 -18.16
CA GLU A 38 8.96 -18.35 -19.55
C GLU A 38 7.67 -17.54 -19.71
N GLU A 39 6.60 -17.96 -19.04
CA GLU A 39 5.34 -17.20 -18.99
C GLU A 39 5.52 -15.88 -18.25
N ALA A 40 6.23 -15.88 -17.11
CA ALA A 40 6.55 -14.67 -16.36
C ALA A 40 7.40 -13.68 -17.17
N SER A 41 8.43 -14.17 -17.87
CA SER A 41 9.26 -13.35 -18.76
C SER A 41 8.44 -12.70 -19.87
N ARG A 42 7.61 -13.49 -20.56
CA ARG A 42 6.70 -12.97 -21.61
C ARG A 42 5.75 -11.92 -21.04
N TYR A 43 5.19 -12.20 -19.87
CA TYR A 43 4.29 -11.29 -19.18
C TYR A 43 4.94 -9.95 -18.84
N TYR A 44 6.16 -9.94 -18.28
CA TYR A 44 6.85 -8.70 -17.95
C TYR A 44 7.23 -7.87 -19.19
N LYS A 45 7.60 -8.52 -20.30
CA LYS A 45 7.83 -7.82 -21.57
C LYS A 45 6.57 -7.14 -22.09
N GLU A 46 5.43 -7.82 -22.02
CA GLU A 46 4.14 -7.23 -22.40
C GLU A 46 3.68 -6.13 -21.43
N LEU A 47 3.87 -6.31 -20.12
CA LEU A 47 3.62 -5.30 -19.11
C LEU A 47 4.44 -4.03 -19.39
N SER A 48 5.75 -4.18 -19.62
CA SER A 48 6.66 -3.08 -19.93
C SER A 48 6.21 -2.30 -21.18
N LYS A 49 5.81 -3.03 -22.23
CA LYS A 49 5.27 -2.44 -23.47
C LYS A 49 3.98 -1.65 -23.23
N LYS A 50 3.06 -2.17 -22.39
CA LYS A 50 1.75 -1.54 -22.13
C LYS A 50 1.84 -0.37 -21.16
N LEU A 51 2.64 -0.51 -20.11
CA LEU A 51 2.70 0.45 -19.01
C LEU A 51 3.90 1.38 -19.04
N GLY A 52 4.88 1.15 -19.92
CA GLY A 52 6.10 1.96 -19.98
C GLY A 52 6.98 1.83 -18.73
N VAL A 53 6.84 0.76 -17.95
CA VAL A 53 7.79 0.42 -16.88
C VAL A 53 9.04 -0.14 -17.56
N LEU A 54 10.07 0.70 -17.70
CA LEU A 54 11.26 0.41 -18.51
C LEU A 54 10.88 -0.04 -19.95
N THR A 55 11.79 -0.71 -20.65
CA THR A 55 11.51 -1.28 -21.99
C THR A 55 11.51 -2.82 -21.94
N PRO A 56 10.85 -3.51 -22.90
CA PRO A 56 10.87 -4.98 -22.94
C PRO A 56 12.27 -5.59 -22.98
N ALA A 57 13.26 -4.85 -23.51
CA ALA A 57 14.65 -5.29 -23.57
C ALA A 57 15.41 -5.11 -22.24
N THR A 58 14.93 -4.25 -21.35
CA THR A 58 15.64 -3.83 -20.13
C THR A 58 14.93 -4.23 -18.85
N ILE A 59 13.61 -4.46 -18.87
CA ILE A 59 12.83 -4.70 -17.66
C ILE A 59 13.38 -5.85 -16.81
N GLU A 60 13.78 -6.96 -17.42
CA GLU A 60 14.24 -8.14 -16.65
C GLU A 60 15.65 -7.98 -16.08
N SER A 61 16.50 -7.17 -16.72
CA SER A 61 17.90 -6.99 -16.34
C SER A 61 18.14 -5.77 -15.46
N GLN A 62 17.25 -4.77 -15.52
CA GLN A 62 17.42 -3.48 -14.85
C GLN A 62 16.38 -3.21 -13.78
N ALA A 63 15.15 -3.74 -13.88
CA ALA A 63 14.08 -3.33 -12.97
C ALA A 63 14.42 -3.64 -11.50
N THR A 64 14.36 -2.59 -10.71
CA THR A 64 14.40 -2.62 -9.25
C THR A 64 13.14 -1.96 -8.67
N LEU A 65 12.92 -2.12 -7.37
CA LEU A 65 11.88 -1.36 -6.67
C LEU A 65 12.12 0.15 -6.75
N GLU A 66 13.37 0.61 -6.82
CA GLU A 66 13.71 2.03 -6.99
C GLU A 66 13.21 2.58 -8.34
N ASP A 67 13.39 1.81 -9.42
CA ASP A 67 12.85 2.18 -10.74
C ASP A 67 11.33 2.30 -10.72
N LEU A 68 10.66 1.40 -9.99
CA LEU A 68 9.20 1.47 -9.81
C LEU A 68 8.79 2.74 -9.04
N LEU A 69 9.49 3.11 -7.96
CA LEU A 69 9.21 4.34 -7.22
C LEU A 69 9.39 5.57 -8.10
N SER A 70 10.47 5.61 -8.89
CA SER A 70 10.72 6.65 -9.88
C SER A 70 9.61 6.73 -10.95
N TYR A 71 9.18 5.58 -11.47
CA TYR A 71 8.07 5.45 -12.42
C TYR A 71 6.75 6.01 -11.85
N LEU A 72 6.47 5.79 -10.56
CA LEU A 72 5.29 6.32 -9.85
C LEU A 72 5.40 7.82 -9.53
N GLY A 73 6.61 8.40 -9.60
CA GLY A 73 6.91 9.81 -9.33
C GLY A 73 7.53 10.09 -7.96
N TYR A 74 7.98 9.07 -7.23
CA TYR A 74 8.56 9.16 -5.87
C TYR A 74 10.08 9.00 -5.88
N LYS A 75 10.79 9.80 -6.68
CA LYS A 75 12.26 9.73 -6.85
C LYS A 75 13.04 10.06 -5.58
N GLU A 76 12.40 10.68 -4.60
CA GLU A 76 13.00 11.02 -3.32
C GLU A 76 12.94 9.89 -2.28
N LEU A 77 12.21 8.80 -2.57
CA LEU A 77 12.09 7.66 -1.68
C LEU A 77 12.95 6.52 -2.18
N THR A 78 13.68 5.89 -1.26
CA THR A 78 14.39 4.63 -1.52
C THR A 78 13.50 3.43 -1.23
N PRO A 79 13.79 2.24 -1.79
CA PRO A 79 13.17 0.98 -1.36
C PRO A 79 13.18 0.78 0.17
N GLU A 80 14.29 1.13 0.83
CA GLU A 80 14.45 1.02 2.27
C GLU A 80 13.56 2.00 3.05
N ASP A 81 13.36 3.22 2.55
CA ASP A 81 12.39 4.16 3.14
C ASP A 81 11.00 3.53 3.11
N VAL A 82 10.63 2.96 1.96
CA VAL A 82 9.31 2.36 1.77
C VAL A 82 9.12 1.11 2.64
N GLU A 83 10.14 0.26 2.80
CA GLU A 83 10.07 -0.96 3.62
C GLU A 83 10.14 -0.68 5.13
N PHE A 84 11.02 0.23 5.58
CA PHE A 84 11.39 0.32 7.01
C PHE A 84 10.99 1.61 7.72
N ALA A 85 10.64 2.68 6.99
CA ALA A 85 10.22 3.91 7.65
C ALA A 85 8.95 3.68 8.48
N LYS A 86 8.79 4.49 9.54
CA LYS A 86 7.57 4.44 10.35
C LYS A 86 6.36 4.80 9.47
N PRO A 87 5.22 4.12 9.60
CA PRO A 87 4.03 4.42 8.80
C PRO A 87 3.67 5.91 8.79
N GLU A 88 3.73 6.57 9.95
CA GLU A 88 3.42 8.00 10.09
C GLU A 88 4.36 8.86 9.24
N SER A 89 5.66 8.54 9.22
CA SER A 89 6.66 9.26 8.40
C SER A 89 6.41 9.19 6.90
N LEU A 90 5.78 8.12 6.41
CA LEU A 90 5.42 7.98 5.00
C LEU A 90 4.01 8.52 4.68
N MET A 91 3.03 8.32 5.58
CA MET A 91 1.63 8.69 5.34
C MET A 91 1.36 10.17 5.60
N GLU A 92 1.98 10.73 6.63
CA GLU A 92 1.82 12.14 7.02
C GLU A 92 2.90 13.03 6.42
N GLY A 93 3.91 12.43 5.78
CA GLY A 93 5.13 13.15 5.45
C GLY A 93 5.82 13.68 6.70
N THR A 94 5.82 12.95 7.83
CA THR A 94 6.71 13.25 8.98
C THR A 94 8.14 12.93 8.60
N ALA A 95 8.61 13.80 7.73
CA ALA A 95 9.94 13.89 7.29
C ALA A 95 10.75 14.74 8.28
N THR A 96 12.06 14.56 8.26
CA THR A 96 12.97 15.61 8.72
C THR A 96 12.63 16.93 8.03
N LEU A 97 13.00 18.06 8.61
CA LEU A 97 12.78 19.37 8.01
C LEU A 97 13.16 19.42 6.52
N ALA A 98 14.28 18.77 6.16
CA ALA A 98 14.76 18.63 4.78
C ALA A 98 13.82 17.82 3.87
N GLN A 99 13.14 16.79 4.39
CA GLN A 99 12.09 16.08 3.66
C GLN A 99 10.67 16.59 3.96
N VAL A 100 10.46 17.70 4.67
CA VAL A 100 9.19 18.44 4.61
C VAL A 100 9.33 19.60 3.62
N LEU A 101 10.48 20.28 3.66
CA LEU A 101 10.85 21.43 2.85
C LEU A 101 12.14 21.18 2.03
N PRO A 102 12.13 20.31 1.00
CA PRO A 102 13.29 20.15 0.14
C PRO A 102 13.57 21.45 -0.60
N VAL A 103 14.83 21.86 -0.60
CA VAL A 103 15.30 22.98 -1.43
C VAL A 103 14.99 22.66 -2.90
N GLY A 104 14.44 23.65 -3.61
CA GLY A 104 13.98 23.54 -5.00
C GLY A 104 12.56 23.00 -5.16
N SER A 105 11.89 22.54 -4.10
CA SER A 105 10.49 22.10 -4.17
C SER A 105 9.51 23.27 -4.12
N LYS A 106 8.33 23.09 -4.72
CA LYS A 106 7.19 24.01 -4.56
C LYS A 106 6.24 23.49 -3.50
N VAL A 107 5.90 24.35 -2.54
CA VAL A 107 5.04 24.02 -1.40
C VAL A 107 3.90 25.03 -1.24
N SER A 108 2.81 24.57 -0.64
CA SER A 108 1.72 25.38 -0.10
C SER A 108 1.67 25.20 1.41
N LEU A 109 1.30 26.26 2.12
CA LEU A 109 1.24 26.27 3.58
C LEU A 109 -0.23 26.35 3.99
N GLN A 110 -0.74 25.31 4.65
CA GLN A 110 -2.09 25.29 5.20
C GLN A 110 -2.07 25.79 6.65
N ALA A 111 -2.92 26.77 6.96
CA ALA A 111 -3.09 27.33 8.29
C ALA A 111 -3.90 26.40 9.22
N ASP A 112 -3.97 26.78 10.50
CA ASP A 112 -4.82 26.17 11.53
C ASP A 112 -6.31 26.14 11.18
N THR A 113 -6.77 27.06 10.33
CA THR A 113 -8.15 27.14 9.84
C THR A 113 -8.45 26.20 8.67
N GLY A 114 -7.44 25.52 8.12
CA GLY A 114 -7.55 24.70 6.92
C GLY A 114 -7.42 25.47 5.60
N SER A 115 -7.40 26.81 5.64
CA SER A 115 -7.11 27.67 4.49
C SER A 115 -5.62 27.71 4.15
N PHE A 116 -5.30 28.03 2.90
CA PHE A 116 -3.94 28.05 2.38
C PHE A 116 -3.40 29.47 2.24
N LEU A 117 -2.11 29.60 2.52
CA LEU A 117 -1.34 30.81 2.32
C LEU A 117 -1.30 31.15 0.82
N ALA A 118 -1.58 32.41 0.51
CA ALA A 118 -1.63 32.93 -0.84
C ALA A 118 -1.03 34.34 -0.90
N ARG A 119 -0.36 34.65 -2.00
CA ARG A 119 -0.05 36.03 -2.37
C ARG A 119 -1.33 36.70 -2.88
N SER A 120 -1.63 37.90 -2.38
CA SER A 120 -2.76 38.71 -2.83
C SER A 120 -2.28 40.05 -3.38
N SER A 121 -2.58 40.28 -4.66
CA SER A 121 -2.45 41.60 -5.30
C SER A 121 -3.68 42.49 -5.09
N GLU A 122 -4.76 41.97 -4.48
CA GLU A 122 -6.02 42.71 -4.29
C GLU A 122 -5.89 43.87 -3.30
N TRP A 123 -4.83 43.89 -2.48
CA TRP A 123 -4.49 45.01 -1.60
C TRP A 123 -4.32 46.33 -2.38
N LEU A 124 -3.87 46.27 -3.63
CA LEU A 124 -3.44 47.44 -4.39
C LEU A 124 -4.56 48.25 -5.06
N GLN A 125 -5.69 47.64 -5.40
CA GLN A 125 -6.65 48.29 -6.30
C GLN A 125 -7.72 49.13 -5.59
N THR A 126 -7.92 48.97 -4.27
CA THR A 126 -9.19 49.45 -3.70
C THR A 126 -9.17 50.82 -3.03
N LYS A 127 -8.13 51.30 -2.30
CA LYS A 127 -8.31 52.54 -1.47
C LYS A 127 -7.11 53.45 -1.15
N MET A 128 -5.96 53.37 -1.82
CA MET A 128 -4.85 54.34 -1.60
C MET A 128 -4.37 54.97 -2.90
N SER A 129 -4.37 56.31 -2.96
CA SER A 129 -3.64 57.08 -3.96
C SER A 129 -2.15 56.92 -3.70
N ILE A 130 -1.55 55.90 -4.32
CA ILE A 130 -0.12 55.62 -4.20
C ILE A 130 0.62 56.56 -5.17
N PRO A 131 1.60 57.35 -4.70
CA PRO A 131 2.42 58.18 -5.58
C PRO A 131 3.11 57.33 -6.65
N ALA A 132 3.18 57.85 -7.87
CA ALA A 132 3.87 57.17 -8.97
C ALA A 132 5.33 56.83 -8.57
N GLY A 133 5.72 55.57 -8.74
CA GLY A 133 7.07 55.07 -8.42
C GLY A 133 7.22 54.36 -7.07
N VAL A 134 6.18 54.32 -6.22
CA VAL A 134 6.21 53.52 -4.99
C VAL A 134 5.88 52.06 -5.30
N ILE A 135 6.87 51.17 -5.17
CA ILE A 135 6.66 49.72 -5.23
C ILE A 135 5.87 49.32 -4.00
N VAL A 136 4.69 48.80 -4.23
CA VAL A 136 3.89 48.22 -3.17
C VAL A 136 4.12 46.72 -3.13
N PRO A 137 4.39 46.17 -1.94
CA PRO A 137 4.56 44.75 -1.78
C PRO A 137 3.21 44.03 -1.81
N ASP A 138 3.12 42.87 -2.48
CA ASP A 138 1.91 42.05 -2.42
C ASP A 138 1.73 41.50 -1.00
N LEU A 139 0.52 41.58 -0.45
CA LEU A 139 0.26 41.08 0.91
C LEU A 139 0.12 39.56 0.90
N VAL A 140 0.64 38.90 1.94
CA VAL A 140 0.40 37.47 2.16
C VAL A 140 -0.85 37.28 3.04
N VAL A 141 -1.77 36.45 2.58
CA VAL A 141 -3.04 36.13 3.24
C VAL A 141 -3.20 34.61 3.40
N ALA A 142 -4.12 34.16 4.25
CA ALA A 142 -4.42 32.74 4.46
C ALA A 142 -5.90 32.45 4.20
N ASN A 143 -6.31 32.51 2.92
CA ASN A 143 -7.72 32.41 2.52
C ASN A 143 -7.99 31.46 1.35
N ALA A 144 -6.96 30.91 0.71
CA ALA A 144 -7.17 29.99 -0.40
C ALA A 144 -7.79 28.68 0.11
N THR A 145 -8.72 28.10 -0.65
CA THR A 145 -9.49 26.92 -0.20
C THR A 145 -8.80 25.60 -0.50
N ARG A 146 -7.74 25.60 -1.32
CA ARG A 146 -6.95 24.42 -1.70
C ARG A 146 -5.50 24.81 -2.01
N ALA A 147 -4.58 23.85 -1.88
CA ALA A 147 -3.15 24.05 -2.12
C ALA A 147 -2.83 24.52 -3.55
N ASP A 148 -3.62 24.09 -4.53
CA ASP A 148 -3.46 24.35 -5.97
C ASP A 148 -4.52 25.34 -6.50
N ALA A 149 -4.92 26.33 -5.68
CA ALA A 149 -5.86 27.36 -6.11
C ALA A 149 -5.29 28.25 -7.23
N GLY A 150 -3.96 28.30 -7.38
CA GLY A 150 -3.27 28.93 -8.49
C GLY A 150 -1.77 29.09 -8.21
N PRO A 151 -1.02 29.74 -9.11
CA PRO A 151 0.41 30.02 -8.88
C PRO A 151 0.67 30.81 -7.59
N SER A 152 -0.26 31.66 -7.16
CA SER A 152 -0.14 32.49 -5.96
C SER A 152 -0.17 31.72 -4.63
N THR A 153 -0.53 30.42 -4.64
CA THR A 153 -0.52 29.55 -3.44
C THR A 153 0.71 28.63 -3.38
N LEU A 154 1.62 28.74 -4.35
CA LEU A 154 2.80 27.89 -4.46
C LEU A 154 4.07 28.71 -4.26
N PHE A 155 4.91 28.25 -3.34
CA PHE A 155 6.17 28.90 -2.98
C PHE A 155 7.33 27.92 -3.17
N GLU A 156 8.34 28.31 -3.92
CA GLU A 156 9.58 27.56 -4.05
C GLU A 156 10.43 27.73 -2.78
N VAL A 157 10.92 26.63 -2.24
CA VAL A 157 11.83 26.61 -1.10
C VAL A 157 13.26 26.84 -1.60
N VAL A 158 13.89 27.94 -1.21
CA VAL A 158 15.26 28.30 -1.63
C VAL A 158 16.20 28.24 -0.43
N ASP A 159 17.38 27.64 -0.59
CA ASP A 159 18.40 27.61 0.46
C ASP A 159 18.96 29.02 0.71
N ALA A 160 19.02 29.42 1.98
CA ALA A 160 19.66 30.66 2.42
C ALA A 160 20.96 30.44 3.21
N GLY A 161 21.38 29.18 3.37
CA GLY A 161 22.54 28.77 4.15
C GLY A 161 22.27 28.76 5.66
N GLY A 162 23.11 28.02 6.40
CA GLY A 162 23.05 27.97 7.86
C GLY A 162 21.73 27.40 8.43
N GLY A 163 21.07 26.51 7.68
CA GLY A 163 19.77 25.93 8.06
C GLY A 163 18.57 26.87 7.86
N LYS A 164 18.75 27.99 7.15
CA LYS A 164 17.68 28.93 6.80
C LYS A 164 17.21 28.73 5.36
N ILE A 165 15.97 29.14 5.10
CA ILE A 165 15.36 29.11 3.77
C ILE A 165 14.71 30.44 3.41
N GLY A 166 14.44 30.65 2.13
CA GLY A 166 13.47 31.61 1.63
C GLY A 166 12.29 30.93 0.95
N LEU A 167 11.13 31.58 0.97
CA LEU A 167 9.93 31.15 0.25
C LEU A 167 9.71 32.08 -0.95
N LYS A 168 9.99 31.60 -2.16
CA LYS A 168 9.91 32.40 -3.39
C LYS A 168 8.58 32.20 -4.09
N ALA A 169 7.85 33.29 -4.33
CA ALA A 169 6.55 33.26 -4.97
C ALA A 169 6.64 33.13 -6.50
N ASP A 170 5.48 32.96 -7.14
CA ASP A 170 5.30 32.94 -8.60
C ASP A 170 5.81 34.19 -9.33
N THR A 171 5.88 35.33 -8.64
CA THR A 171 6.45 36.59 -9.18
C THR A 171 7.97 36.60 -9.25
N GLY A 172 8.63 35.59 -8.69
CA GLY A 172 10.09 35.54 -8.54
C GLY A 172 10.62 36.33 -7.32
N ASN A 173 9.74 36.97 -6.55
CA ASN A 173 10.08 37.67 -5.31
C ASN A 173 9.87 36.76 -4.08
N TYR A 174 10.53 37.08 -2.97
CA TYR A 174 10.42 36.32 -1.73
C TYR A 174 9.37 36.85 -0.76
N VAL A 175 8.72 35.92 -0.05
CA VAL A 175 7.99 36.22 1.19
C VAL A 175 8.97 36.83 2.19
N SER A 176 8.67 38.03 2.63
CA SER A 176 9.59 38.90 3.37
C SER A 176 8.85 39.67 4.45
N ARG A 177 9.54 39.90 5.57
CA ARG A 177 9.11 40.83 6.62
C ARG A 177 9.02 42.24 6.08
N CYS A 178 7.90 42.91 6.32
CA CYS A 178 7.67 44.32 6.02
C CYS A 178 7.16 45.03 7.27
N ASN A 179 8.00 45.90 7.85
CA ASN A 179 7.67 46.65 9.05
C ASN A 179 6.89 47.93 8.70
N GLY A 180 5.72 48.12 9.30
CA GLY A 180 4.91 49.33 9.12
C GLY A 180 4.29 49.49 7.71
N CYS A 181 4.33 48.45 6.88
CA CYS A 181 3.90 48.54 5.48
C CYS A 181 2.38 48.47 5.29
N VAL A 182 1.65 47.99 6.30
CA VAL A 182 0.19 47.92 6.28
C VAL A 182 -0.38 49.08 7.08
N ALA A 183 -1.02 50.02 6.38
CA ALA A 183 -1.66 51.16 7.01
C ALA A 183 -2.75 50.70 8.00
N GLN A 184 -2.70 51.22 9.23
CA GLN A 184 -3.60 50.86 10.33
C GLN A 184 -3.54 49.36 10.71
N GLY A 185 -2.45 48.67 10.39
CA GLY A 185 -2.24 47.30 10.86
C GLY A 185 -2.17 47.25 12.39
N THR A 186 -2.74 46.20 12.99
CA THR A 186 -2.70 45.99 14.45
C THR A 186 -1.43 45.28 14.91
N ILE A 187 -0.57 44.90 13.97
CA ILE A 187 0.75 44.33 14.19
C ILE A 187 1.77 45.12 13.36
N GLU A 188 3.03 45.17 13.80
CA GLU A 188 4.06 45.94 13.11
C GLU A 188 4.60 45.22 11.87
N ASP A 189 4.80 43.91 11.98
CA ASP A 189 5.51 43.10 10.99
C ASP A 189 4.55 42.21 10.19
N PHE A 190 4.32 42.59 8.93
CA PHE A 190 3.54 41.79 7.99
C PHE A 190 4.43 40.95 7.07
N ALA A 191 3.89 39.82 6.62
CA ALA A 191 4.50 39.04 5.54
C ALA A 191 4.01 39.57 4.19
N THR A 192 4.95 39.87 3.31
CA THR A 192 4.65 40.42 1.98
C THR A 192 5.60 39.83 0.93
N VAL A 193 5.26 39.91 -0.35
CA VAL A 193 6.09 39.41 -1.46
C VAL A 193 6.62 40.60 -2.26
N HIS A 194 7.91 40.94 -2.07
CA HIS A 194 8.49 42.13 -2.72
C HIS A 194 10.00 42.12 -2.95
N VAL A 195 10.76 41.32 -2.19
CA VAL A 195 12.23 41.32 -2.31
C VAL A 195 12.64 40.42 -3.48
N PRO A 196 13.27 40.94 -4.54
CA PRO A 196 13.78 40.13 -5.64
C PRO A 196 15.14 39.51 -5.29
N GLY A 197 15.59 38.53 -6.08
CA GLY A 197 16.97 38.05 -6.03
C GLY A 197 17.14 36.56 -6.34
N ALA A 198 18.38 36.17 -6.63
CA ALA A 198 18.76 34.76 -6.75
C ALA A 198 18.84 34.07 -5.38
N THR A 199 19.24 34.79 -4.33
CA THR A 199 19.32 34.31 -2.95
C THR A 199 18.38 35.09 -2.03
N PRO A 200 17.85 34.49 -0.94
CA PRO A 200 16.96 35.19 -0.02
C PRO A 200 17.69 36.26 0.80
N HIS A 201 17.20 37.50 0.74
CA HIS A 201 17.66 38.61 1.61
C HIS A 201 17.40 38.30 3.09
N PRO A 202 18.15 38.85 4.07
CA PRO A 202 17.93 38.58 5.50
C PRO A 202 16.49 38.79 6.01
N LEU A 203 15.73 39.71 5.41
CA LEU A 203 14.31 39.93 5.72
C LEU A 203 13.36 38.85 5.18
N SER A 204 13.86 38.03 4.27
CA SER A 204 13.18 36.93 3.58
C SER A 204 13.66 35.55 4.05
N GLN A 205 14.53 35.51 5.05
CA GLN A 205 15.09 34.29 5.61
C GLN A 205 14.27 33.81 6.80
N PHE A 206 13.95 32.53 6.80
CA PHE A 206 13.29 31.84 7.91
C PHE A 206 14.13 30.66 8.37
N THR A 207 14.23 30.46 9.68
CA THR A 207 14.68 29.20 10.27
C THR A 207 13.43 28.33 10.46
N PRO A 208 13.26 27.25 9.69
CA PRO A 208 12.11 26.37 9.86
C PRO A 208 12.33 25.48 11.09
N GLU A 209 11.25 25.19 11.82
CA GLU A 209 11.26 24.32 13.01
C GLU A 209 10.17 23.27 12.87
N LEU A 210 10.54 21.99 12.89
CA LEU A 210 9.59 20.88 12.90
C LEU A 210 9.04 20.73 14.32
N LEU A 211 7.73 20.82 14.46
CA LEU A 211 7.04 20.74 15.74
C LEU A 211 6.70 19.27 16.08
N PRO A 212 6.49 18.93 17.37
CA PRO A 212 6.14 17.57 17.79
C PRO A 212 4.88 16.99 17.14
N ASN A 213 3.99 17.85 16.62
CA ASN A 213 2.77 17.46 15.93
C ASN A 213 2.92 17.35 14.39
N GLY A 214 4.16 17.30 13.89
CA GLY A 214 4.46 17.16 12.46
C GLY A 214 4.30 18.43 11.62
N LYS A 215 3.79 19.52 12.20
CA LYS A 215 3.68 20.83 11.52
C LYS A 215 5.00 21.58 11.54
N VAL A 216 5.11 22.61 10.69
CA VAL A 216 6.31 23.45 10.60
C VAL A 216 6.00 24.87 11.05
N ALA A 217 6.90 25.43 11.83
CA ALA A 217 6.94 26.85 12.17
C ALA A 217 8.09 27.54 11.42
N PHE A 218 7.93 28.81 11.05
CA PHE A 218 8.94 29.58 10.32
C PHE A 218 9.38 30.77 11.16
N LYS A 219 10.55 30.67 11.79
CA LYS A 219 11.11 31.73 12.64
C LYS A 219 11.86 32.76 11.81
N ALA A 220 11.46 34.02 11.87
CA ALA A 220 12.10 35.11 11.16
C ALA A 220 13.33 35.65 11.90
N ASN A 221 14.03 36.60 11.29
CA ASN A 221 15.19 37.27 11.87
C ASN A 221 14.90 38.06 13.17
N THR A 222 13.63 38.38 13.45
CA THR A 222 13.19 39.00 14.71
C THR A 222 13.13 38.04 15.89
N GLY A 223 13.19 36.73 15.63
CA GLY A 223 12.90 35.70 16.63
C GLY A 223 11.41 35.34 16.75
N ASN A 224 10.51 36.11 16.12
CA ASN A 224 9.09 35.78 16.02
C ASN A 224 8.80 34.87 14.83
N TYR A 225 7.62 34.23 14.84
CA TYR A 225 7.19 33.26 13.85
C TYR A 225 6.17 33.83 12.87
N LEU A 226 6.27 33.37 11.61
CA LEU A 226 5.26 33.58 10.58
C LEU A 226 3.93 32.95 11.01
N ALA A 227 2.89 33.76 11.13
CA ALA A 227 1.61 33.33 11.69
C ALA A 227 0.42 34.04 11.05
N ARG A 228 -0.70 33.32 10.95
CA ARG A 228 -2.00 33.87 10.58
C ARG A 228 -2.45 34.89 11.64
N CYS A 229 -3.00 36.01 11.19
CA CYS A 229 -3.48 37.10 12.02
C CYS A 229 -4.86 37.55 11.52
N ARG A 230 -5.90 37.27 12.33
CA ARG A 230 -7.28 37.58 12.00
C ARG A 230 -7.60 39.05 12.30
N ASN A 231 -8.17 39.74 11.31
CA ASN A 231 -8.54 41.15 11.35
C ASN A 231 -7.38 42.11 11.66
N CYS A 232 -6.13 41.66 11.48
CA CYS A 232 -4.97 42.48 11.80
C CYS A 232 -4.65 43.51 10.71
N SER A 233 -5.23 43.33 9.53
CA SER A 233 -5.24 44.31 8.45
C SER A 233 -6.69 44.78 8.26
N PRO A 234 -7.15 45.84 8.95
CA PRO A 234 -8.55 46.26 8.96
C PRO A 234 -9.04 46.82 7.61
N ARG A 235 -8.14 47.00 6.64
CA ARG A 235 -8.44 47.55 5.31
C ARG A 235 -8.55 46.50 4.21
N ILE A 236 -8.39 45.20 4.53
CA ILE A 236 -8.57 44.11 3.56
C ILE A 236 -9.90 43.38 3.79
N ASN A 237 -10.53 42.95 2.71
CA ASN A 237 -11.76 42.14 2.76
C ASN A 237 -11.50 40.70 3.21
N THR A 238 -10.22 40.31 3.29
CA THR A 238 -9.80 39.00 3.74
C THR A 238 -9.51 39.05 5.24
N PRO A 239 -10.29 38.36 6.09
CA PRO A 239 -10.10 38.45 7.53
C PRO A 239 -8.73 37.92 7.97
N ASP A 240 -8.15 36.96 7.25
CA ASP A 240 -6.90 36.31 7.65
C ASP A 240 -5.69 36.81 6.84
N SER A 241 -4.98 37.78 7.42
CA SER A 241 -3.65 38.23 6.96
C SER A 241 -2.54 37.36 7.56
N VAL A 242 -1.32 37.45 7.04
CA VAL A 242 -0.14 36.76 7.62
C VAL A 242 0.90 37.79 8.06
N GLY A 243 1.43 37.60 9.27
CA GLY A 243 2.46 38.47 9.84
C GLY A 243 3.50 37.70 10.66
N ILE A 244 4.50 38.41 11.16
CA ILE A 244 5.64 37.85 11.90
C ILE A 244 5.55 38.36 13.34
N HIS A 245 4.67 37.74 14.13
CA HIS A 245 4.22 38.29 15.42
C HIS A 245 4.06 37.25 16.51
N ALA A 246 3.90 35.96 16.17
CA ALA A 246 3.80 34.91 17.16
C ALA A 246 5.16 34.70 17.85
N THR A 247 5.17 34.65 19.17
CA THR A 247 6.39 34.49 19.98
C THR A 247 6.68 33.04 20.36
N ASP A 248 5.67 32.16 20.30
CA ASP A 248 5.78 30.74 20.64
C ASP A 248 4.92 29.90 19.70
N ALA A 249 5.57 29.24 18.73
CA ALA A 249 4.88 28.40 17.76
C ALA A 249 4.31 27.11 18.35
N ARG A 250 4.79 26.63 19.51
CA ARG A 250 4.28 25.39 20.13
C ARG A 250 2.90 25.60 20.74
N ASN A 251 2.64 26.79 21.27
CA ASN A 251 1.40 27.13 21.96
C ASN A 251 0.45 28.02 21.14
N GLN A 252 0.86 28.47 19.95
CA GLN A 252 0.05 29.33 19.07
C GLN A 252 -0.25 28.60 17.74
N PRO A 253 -1.42 27.95 17.60
CA PRO A 253 -1.78 27.22 16.38
C PRO A 253 -1.70 28.06 15.10
N SER A 254 -1.94 29.37 15.18
CA SER A 254 -1.83 30.30 14.04
C SER A 254 -0.42 30.40 13.45
N ALA A 255 0.62 29.96 14.18
CA ALA A 255 2.00 29.90 13.72
C ALA A 255 2.44 28.51 13.22
N GLN A 256 1.51 27.54 13.19
CA GLN A 256 1.78 26.16 12.82
C GLN A 256 1.21 25.85 11.44
N TRP A 257 2.08 25.53 10.49
CA TRP A 257 1.70 25.30 9.11
C TRP A 257 1.80 23.83 8.76
N THR A 258 0.74 23.29 8.16
CA THR A 258 0.85 22.00 7.46
C THR A 258 1.44 22.27 6.09
N ILE A 259 2.58 21.66 5.78
CA ILE A 259 3.24 21.82 4.48
C ILE A 259 2.64 20.82 3.51
N VAL A 260 2.00 21.34 2.46
CA VAL A 260 1.49 20.54 1.36
C VAL A 260 2.40 20.74 0.18
N ARG A 261 3.10 19.70 -0.25
CA ARG A 261 3.95 19.78 -1.44
C ARG A 261 3.08 19.77 -2.68
N ALA A 262 3.50 20.55 -3.69
CA ALA A 262 2.92 20.41 -5.02
C ALA A 262 3.11 18.95 -5.48
N GLY A 263 1.99 18.22 -5.62
CA GLY A 263 1.98 16.83 -6.06
C GLY A 263 2.09 15.74 -4.98
N VAL A 264 2.01 16.08 -3.68
CA VAL A 264 1.86 15.10 -2.58
C VAL A 264 0.71 15.51 -1.67
N SER A 265 -0.44 14.87 -1.82
CA SER A 265 -1.63 15.09 -0.99
C SER A 265 -1.69 14.11 0.18
N SER A 266 -2.28 14.53 1.31
CA SER A 266 -2.60 13.61 2.41
C SER A 266 -3.41 12.43 1.86
N GLY A 267 -2.96 11.21 2.16
CA GLY A 267 -3.55 10.00 1.60
C GLY A 267 -3.06 9.63 0.20
N ASP A 268 -1.94 10.17 -0.29
CA ASP A 268 -1.20 9.64 -1.47
C ASP A 268 -0.43 8.37 -1.14
N ILE A 269 0.06 8.24 0.09
CA ILE A 269 0.65 7.03 0.63
C ILE A 269 -0.18 6.57 1.82
N LEU A 270 -0.56 5.29 1.83
CA LEU A 270 -1.09 4.60 3.01
C LEU A 270 -0.18 3.43 3.35
N VAL A 271 0.05 3.20 4.64
CA VAL A 271 0.92 2.14 5.15
C VAL A 271 0.20 1.39 6.25
N SER A 272 0.16 0.07 6.14
CA SER A 272 -0.32 -0.80 7.21
C SER A 272 0.62 -1.98 7.42
N ARG A 273 0.85 -2.34 8.68
CA ARG A 273 1.70 -3.47 9.07
C ARG A 273 0.88 -4.45 9.89
N PHE A 274 0.81 -5.69 9.45
CA PHE A 274 -0.09 -6.67 10.05
C PHE A 274 0.44 -8.10 9.98
N PHE A 275 -0.07 -8.92 10.89
CA PHE A 275 0.10 -10.37 10.88
C PHE A 275 -0.63 -10.98 9.67
N ALA A 276 0.07 -11.84 8.94
CA ALA A 276 -0.39 -12.44 7.70
C ALA A 276 -0.35 -13.97 7.79
N PRO A 277 -1.43 -14.61 8.26
CA PRO A 277 -1.46 -16.07 8.42
C PRO A 277 -1.35 -16.80 7.07
N LYS A 278 -1.74 -16.16 5.96
CA LYS A 278 -1.75 -16.78 4.63
C LYS A 278 -0.35 -17.10 4.08
N ILE A 279 0.71 -16.46 4.56
CA ILE A 279 2.05 -16.61 3.98
C ILE A 279 2.93 -17.66 4.67
N VAL A 280 2.39 -18.41 5.64
CA VAL A 280 3.20 -19.25 6.55
C VAL A 280 3.27 -20.71 6.12
N ASN A 281 4.27 -21.41 6.64
CA ASN A 281 4.40 -22.85 6.45
C ASN A 281 3.60 -23.62 7.52
N PHE A 282 2.40 -24.09 7.18
CA PHE A 282 1.56 -24.86 8.09
C PHE A 282 2.04 -26.30 8.34
N LYS A 283 3.04 -26.79 7.60
CA LYS A 283 3.71 -28.06 7.92
C LYS A 283 4.49 -28.00 9.23
N ASP A 284 4.99 -26.82 9.57
CA ASP A 284 5.67 -26.62 10.85
C ASP A 284 4.63 -26.69 11.97
N LYS A 285 4.98 -27.36 13.07
CA LYS A 285 4.10 -27.45 14.24
C LYS A 285 3.81 -26.05 14.80
N PRO A 286 2.62 -25.77 15.37
CA PRO A 286 2.27 -24.44 15.86
C PRO A 286 3.31 -23.78 16.80
N ALA A 287 4.01 -24.57 17.62
CA ALA A 287 5.04 -24.06 18.54
C ALA A 287 6.36 -23.65 17.84
N GLU A 288 6.66 -24.22 16.67
CA GLU A 288 7.89 -24.00 15.90
C GLU A 288 7.66 -23.09 14.68
N ARG A 289 6.39 -22.86 14.35
CA ARG A 289 5.96 -22.14 13.15
C ARG A 289 6.41 -20.69 13.15
N LYS A 290 7.03 -20.28 12.04
CA LYS A 290 7.33 -18.87 11.79
C LYS A 290 6.04 -18.08 11.57
N SER A 291 5.94 -16.92 12.20
CA SER A 291 4.83 -16.00 11.96
C SER A 291 5.09 -15.19 10.70
N GLY A 292 4.09 -15.12 9.83
CA GLY A 292 4.11 -14.31 8.62
C GLY A 292 3.65 -12.89 8.93
N TRP A 293 4.34 -11.91 8.36
CA TRP A 293 4.03 -10.49 8.54
C TRP A 293 4.04 -9.79 7.20
N ARG A 294 3.16 -8.81 7.05
CA ARG A 294 3.06 -8.01 5.85
C ARG A 294 3.13 -6.54 6.18
N ARG A 295 3.91 -5.80 5.41
CA ARG A 295 3.80 -4.36 5.29
C ARG A 295 3.19 -4.05 3.94
N LEU A 296 2.01 -3.46 3.94
CA LEU A 296 1.34 -2.98 2.74
C LEU A 296 1.54 -1.47 2.63
N VAL A 297 2.06 -1.02 1.49
CA VAL A 297 2.18 0.38 1.12
C VAL A 297 1.35 0.63 -0.14
N ARG A 298 0.30 1.43 -0.04
CA ARG A 298 -0.46 1.91 -1.19
C ARG A 298 0.05 3.28 -1.58
N MET A 299 0.59 3.42 -2.79
CA MET A 299 1.10 4.69 -3.32
C MET A 299 0.30 5.10 -4.56
N LYS A 300 -0.35 6.25 -4.54
CA LYS A 300 -0.99 6.83 -5.73
C LYS A 300 0.08 7.35 -6.69
N SER A 301 -0.09 7.12 -7.98
CA SER A 301 0.80 7.67 -8.99
C SER A 301 0.69 9.20 -9.03
N ARG A 302 1.81 9.91 -8.90
CA ARG A 302 1.82 11.37 -8.87
C ARG A 302 1.39 11.99 -10.21
N PRO A 303 0.76 13.17 -10.22
CA PRO A 303 0.54 13.92 -11.44
C PRO A 303 1.85 14.09 -12.25
N GLY A 304 1.79 13.83 -13.55
CA GLY A 304 2.95 13.98 -14.46
C GLY A 304 3.95 12.82 -14.46
N SER A 305 3.81 11.82 -13.58
CA SER A 305 4.68 10.64 -13.59
C SER A 305 4.47 9.75 -14.82
N GLU A 306 5.47 8.92 -15.15
CA GLU A 306 5.34 7.94 -16.24
C GLU A 306 4.17 6.97 -16.00
N ALA A 307 3.96 6.57 -14.74
CA ALA A 307 2.79 5.79 -14.33
C ALA A 307 1.47 6.44 -14.72
N ARG A 308 1.33 7.75 -14.46
CA ARG A 308 0.11 8.48 -14.81
C ARG A 308 -0.12 8.61 -16.30
N LYS A 309 0.94 8.73 -17.10
CA LYS A 309 0.84 8.74 -18.58
C LYS A 309 0.28 7.42 -19.13
N HIS A 310 0.50 6.32 -18.41
CA HIS A 310 0.03 4.98 -18.76
C HIS A 310 -1.16 4.52 -17.91
N PHE A 311 -1.93 5.45 -17.36
CA PHE A 311 -3.19 5.19 -16.63
C PHE A 311 -3.05 4.32 -15.37
N VAL A 312 -1.83 4.11 -14.86
CA VAL A 312 -1.64 3.50 -13.54
C VAL A 312 -2.10 4.52 -12.50
N GLU A 313 -3.07 4.14 -11.66
CA GLU A 313 -3.61 5.01 -10.62
C GLU A 313 -2.85 4.87 -9.31
N SER A 314 -2.41 3.65 -8.98
CA SER A 314 -1.68 3.36 -7.77
C SER A 314 -0.87 2.08 -7.89
N ALA A 315 0.15 1.97 -7.05
CA ALA A 315 0.82 0.71 -6.74
C ALA A 315 0.46 0.29 -5.32
N TRP A 316 0.17 -1.00 -5.15
CA TRP A 316 0.00 -1.66 -3.86
C TRP A 316 1.18 -2.59 -3.66
N ILE A 317 2.10 -2.16 -2.80
CA ILE A 317 3.41 -2.79 -2.57
C ILE A 317 3.35 -3.55 -1.24
N LEU A 318 3.58 -4.86 -1.28
CA LEU A 318 3.39 -5.76 -0.16
C LEU A 318 4.69 -6.50 0.15
N PHE A 319 5.36 -6.06 1.20
CA PHE A 319 6.58 -6.68 1.70
C PHE A 319 6.21 -7.86 2.61
N ASN A 320 6.72 -9.06 2.31
CA ASN A 320 6.49 -10.24 3.14
C ASN A 320 7.69 -10.48 4.05
N HIS A 321 7.44 -10.58 5.35
CA HIS A 321 8.46 -10.84 6.38
C HIS A 321 8.08 -12.07 7.18
N PHE A 322 9.08 -12.70 7.80
CA PHE A 322 8.88 -13.83 8.70
C PHE A 322 9.63 -13.62 10.00
N THR A 323 9.02 -13.98 11.12
CA THR A 323 9.73 -14.03 12.42
C THR A 323 9.70 -15.43 12.97
N GLY A 324 10.79 -15.83 13.62
CA GLY A 324 10.82 -17.05 14.43
C GLY A 324 9.82 -17.01 15.59
N PRO A 325 9.59 -18.15 16.26
CA PRO A 325 8.70 -18.25 17.43
C PRO A 325 9.20 -17.46 18.67
N SER A 326 10.50 -17.18 18.75
CA SER A 326 11.06 -16.24 19.72
C SER A 326 10.73 -14.81 19.30
N VAL A 327 10.00 -14.10 20.15
CA VAL A 327 9.45 -12.77 19.84
C VAL A 327 10.58 -11.77 19.54
N HIS A 328 10.58 -11.22 18.33
CA HIS A 328 11.36 -10.05 17.92
C HIS A 328 10.54 -9.20 16.95
N SER A 329 10.90 -7.92 16.79
CA SER A 329 10.17 -7.02 15.89
C SER A 329 10.26 -7.49 14.43
N PRO A 330 9.13 -7.77 13.76
CA PRO A 330 9.10 -8.25 12.37
C PRO A 330 9.61 -7.27 11.33
N PHE A 331 9.59 -5.96 11.62
CA PHE A 331 9.87 -4.91 10.64
C PHE A 331 11.15 -4.10 10.95
N GLY A 332 11.93 -4.50 11.95
CA GLY A 332 13.09 -3.73 12.41
C GLY A 332 12.71 -2.30 12.84
N GLY A 333 13.73 -1.47 13.09
CA GLY A 333 13.58 -0.03 13.32
C GLY A 333 14.48 0.76 12.38
N THR A 334 14.21 2.05 12.20
CA THR A 334 15.00 2.94 11.31
C THR A 334 16.48 3.02 11.70
N ASN A 335 16.81 2.77 12.98
CA ASN A 335 18.16 2.89 13.53
C ASN A 335 18.89 1.54 13.64
N VAL A 336 18.35 0.47 13.04
CA VAL A 336 18.97 -0.86 13.04
C VAL A 336 19.73 -1.03 11.72
N PRO A 337 21.02 -1.41 11.71
CA PRO A 337 21.75 -1.70 10.47
C PRO A 337 21.02 -2.73 9.61
N LEU A 338 21.07 -2.62 8.27
CA LEU A 338 20.40 -3.54 7.34
C LEU A 338 20.73 -5.02 7.61
N SER A 339 21.96 -5.32 8.00
CA SER A 339 22.42 -6.67 8.38
C SER A 339 21.70 -7.23 9.61
N ALA A 340 21.06 -6.39 10.41
CA ALA A 340 20.27 -6.74 11.59
C ALA A 340 18.76 -6.44 11.41
N LYS A 341 18.33 -5.92 10.24
CA LYS A 341 16.91 -5.76 9.91
C LYS A 341 16.35 -7.09 9.39
N ASN A 342 15.12 -7.41 9.79
CA ASN A 342 14.38 -8.52 9.22
C ASN A 342 13.79 -8.11 7.87
N GLY A 343 14.63 -8.11 6.84
CA GLY A 343 14.24 -7.72 5.48
C GLY A 343 13.14 -8.61 4.90
N SER A 344 12.37 -8.05 3.98
CA SER A 344 11.37 -8.78 3.22
C SER A 344 12.03 -9.93 2.45
N VAL A 345 11.37 -11.10 2.41
CA VAL A 345 11.83 -12.23 1.59
C VAL A 345 11.48 -12.05 0.11
N ASN A 346 10.40 -11.32 -0.14
CA ASN A 346 9.98 -10.81 -1.44
C ASN A 346 9.01 -9.63 -1.25
N THR A 347 8.85 -8.86 -2.33
CA THR A 347 7.97 -7.69 -2.40
C THR A 347 7.00 -7.85 -3.56
N GLN A 348 5.73 -8.08 -3.27
CA GLN A 348 4.69 -8.22 -4.28
C GLN A 348 4.14 -6.84 -4.62
N VAL A 349 3.89 -6.58 -5.90
CA VAL A 349 3.36 -5.30 -6.36
C VAL A 349 2.15 -5.54 -7.25
N ALA A 350 1.08 -4.81 -6.98
CA ALA A 350 -0.07 -4.68 -7.86
C ALA A 350 -0.16 -3.24 -8.39
N LEU A 351 0.04 -3.06 -9.68
CA LEU A 351 -0.19 -1.80 -10.39
C LEU A 351 -1.66 -1.77 -10.82
N ILE A 352 -2.44 -0.92 -10.17
CA ILE A 352 -3.85 -0.76 -10.47
C ILE A 352 -3.97 0.27 -11.57
N THR A 353 -4.64 -0.09 -12.66
CA THR A 353 -4.92 0.85 -13.74
C THR A 353 -6.35 1.36 -13.65
N GLN A 354 -6.52 2.63 -14.02
CA GLN A 354 -7.83 3.23 -14.15
C GLN A 354 -7.86 4.10 -15.40
N CYS A 355 -8.75 3.74 -16.31
CA CYS A 355 -9.20 4.68 -17.32
C CYS A 355 -10.47 5.40 -16.86
N LYS A 356 -10.50 6.73 -16.97
CA LYS A 356 -11.72 7.49 -16.74
C LYS A 356 -12.62 7.46 -17.98
N ALA A 357 -13.92 7.31 -17.76
CA ALA A 357 -14.91 7.38 -18.84
C ALA A 357 -14.76 8.68 -19.64
N GLY A 358 -14.77 8.56 -20.97
CA GLY A 358 -14.61 9.70 -21.89
C GLY A 358 -13.16 10.01 -22.31
N GLN A 359 -12.15 9.33 -21.77
CA GLN A 359 -10.77 9.46 -22.26
C GLN A 359 -10.57 8.64 -23.56
N THR A 360 -10.50 9.32 -24.71
CA THR A 360 -10.29 8.71 -26.03
C THR A 360 -9.03 7.86 -26.08
N ALA A 361 -7.98 8.27 -25.36
CA ALA A 361 -6.72 7.54 -25.25
C ALA A 361 -6.86 6.12 -24.66
N CYS A 362 -7.96 5.82 -23.96
CA CYS A 362 -8.20 4.50 -23.39
C CYS A 362 -9.04 3.56 -24.24
N GLN A 363 -9.77 4.07 -25.23
CA GLN A 363 -10.78 3.27 -25.95
C GLN A 363 -10.14 2.07 -26.68
N ASN A 364 -8.82 2.13 -26.92
CA ASN A 364 -8.05 1.09 -27.62
C ASN A 364 -6.91 0.49 -26.78
N ALA A 365 -6.80 0.82 -25.48
CA ALA A 365 -5.59 0.50 -24.71
C ALA A 365 -5.51 -0.94 -24.16
N GLU A 366 -6.59 -1.73 -24.26
CA GLU A 366 -6.69 -3.11 -23.74
C GLU A 366 -5.99 -3.29 -22.37
N LEU A 367 -6.35 -2.44 -21.42
CA LEU A 367 -5.73 -2.41 -20.09
C LEU A 367 -6.36 -3.46 -19.18
N ASN A 368 -5.51 -4.28 -18.58
CA ASN A 368 -5.92 -5.07 -17.42
C ASN A 368 -6.12 -4.16 -16.21
N SER A 369 -7.10 -4.50 -15.38
CA SER A 369 -7.37 -3.83 -14.11
C SER A 369 -6.18 -3.83 -13.15
N ILE A 370 -5.40 -4.93 -13.14
CA ILE A 370 -4.19 -5.09 -12.34
C ILE A 370 -3.06 -5.63 -13.21
N TYR A 371 -1.86 -5.11 -12.99
CA TYR A 371 -0.61 -5.73 -13.41
C TYR A 371 0.23 -6.08 -12.19
N TRP A 372 0.79 -7.28 -12.18
CA TRP A 372 1.54 -7.84 -11.07
C TRP A 372 3.03 -7.70 -11.31
N MET A 373 3.79 -7.43 -10.26
CA MET A 373 5.24 -7.56 -10.28
C MET A 373 5.67 -8.21 -8.97
N ASP A 374 6.81 -8.86 -8.96
CA ASP A 374 7.47 -9.32 -7.74
C ASP A 374 8.93 -8.85 -7.76
N PHE A 375 9.42 -8.41 -6.62
CA PHE A 375 10.81 -8.06 -6.43
C PHE A 375 11.40 -8.93 -5.32
N GLY A 376 12.66 -9.33 -5.51
CA GLY A 376 13.40 -10.12 -4.56
C GLY A 376 13.70 -9.37 -3.25
N PRO A 377 14.42 -10.01 -2.32
CA PRO A 377 14.65 -9.49 -0.99
C PRO A 377 15.54 -8.25 -0.99
N SER A 378 15.41 -7.45 0.06
CA SER A 378 16.15 -6.19 0.25
C SER A 378 17.68 -6.37 0.18
N ASN A 379 18.20 -7.44 0.78
CA ASN A 379 19.64 -7.76 0.73
C ASN A 379 20.16 -8.19 -0.66
N LYS A 380 19.28 -8.36 -1.65
CA LYS A 380 19.61 -8.58 -3.06
C LYS A 380 19.29 -7.37 -3.94
N GLY A 381 19.02 -6.22 -3.33
CA GLY A 381 18.80 -4.94 -4.01
C GLY A 381 17.42 -4.82 -4.67
N TYR A 382 16.40 -5.53 -4.16
CA TYR A 382 15.02 -5.44 -4.65
C TYR A 382 14.88 -5.60 -6.17
N LYS A 383 15.63 -6.53 -6.76
CA LYS A 383 15.60 -6.80 -8.20
C LYS A 383 14.33 -7.55 -8.58
N LEU A 384 13.84 -7.31 -9.80
CA LEU A 384 12.69 -8.04 -10.34
C LEU A 384 12.87 -9.56 -10.22
N SER A 385 11.81 -10.22 -9.75
CA SER A 385 11.70 -11.67 -9.59
C SER A 385 10.53 -12.19 -10.40
N TYR A 386 10.63 -13.41 -10.88
CA TYR A 386 9.55 -14.07 -11.64
C TYR A 386 8.53 -14.76 -10.73
N LYS A 387 8.86 -14.97 -9.45
CA LYS A 387 8.10 -15.83 -8.55
C LYS A 387 7.97 -15.25 -7.16
N LEU A 388 6.91 -15.64 -6.47
CA LEU A 388 6.65 -15.25 -5.09
C LEU A 388 7.44 -16.18 -4.15
N ASP A 389 8.45 -15.64 -3.45
CA ASP A 389 9.23 -16.39 -2.45
C ASP A 389 8.55 -16.39 -1.05
N ALA A 390 7.26 -16.74 -1.01
CA ALA A 390 6.47 -16.91 0.22
C ALA A 390 5.55 -18.15 0.13
N PHE A 391 5.06 -18.65 1.26
CA PHE A 391 4.25 -19.87 1.31
C PHE A 391 2.78 -19.54 1.03
N PHE A 392 2.21 -20.07 -0.04
CA PHE A 392 0.76 -19.95 -0.33
C PHE A 392 0.18 -21.32 -0.54
N ASP A 393 -0.95 -21.62 0.09
CA ASP A 393 -1.98 -22.65 -0.20
C ASP A 393 -1.52 -24.06 -0.71
N ALA A 394 -0.23 -24.41 -0.75
CA ALA A 394 0.36 -25.66 -1.27
C ALA A 394 1.91 -25.66 -1.33
N GLY A 395 2.57 -24.50 -1.26
CA GLY A 395 3.96 -24.24 -1.72
C GLY A 395 5.12 -25.00 -1.08
N LEU A 396 4.87 -26.04 -0.28
CA LEU A 396 5.92 -26.92 0.27
C LEU A 396 5.60 -28.41 0.18
N LEU A 397 4.53 -28.83 -0.49
CA LEU A 397 4.41 -30.24 -0.87
C LEU A 397 5.66 -30.63 -1.68
N PRO A 398 6.35 -31.76 -1.38
CA PRO A 398 7.50 -32.18 -2.17
C PRO A 398 7.14 -32.18 -3.66
N GLY A 399 7.91 -31.45 -4.48
CA GLY A 399 7.63 -31.27 -5.91
C GLY A 399 6.70 -30.10 -6.28
N ALA A 400 6.24 -29.28 -5.33
CA ALA A 400 5.40 -28.11 -5.62
C ALA A 400 6.17 -27.05 -6.43
N ALA A 401 5.61 -26.64 -7.57
CA ALA A 401 6.16 -25.58 -8.40
C ALA A 401 6.03 -24.20 -7.72
N PRO A 402 7.02 -23.30 -7.87
CA PRO A 402 6.90 -21.93 -7.37
C PRO A 402 5.72 -21.19 -8.01
N TYR A 403 5.17 -20.21 -7.30
CA TYR A 403 4.14 -19.33 -7.84
C TYR A 403 4.76 -18.25 -8.73
N TYR A 404 4.69 -18.43 -10.04
CA TYR A 404 5.16 -17.45 -11.01
C TYR A 404 4.10 -16.39 -11.30
N VAL A 405 4.55 -15.16 -11.50
CA VAL A 405 3.71 -14.04 -11.94
C VAL A 405 3.38 -14.22 -13.43
N PRO A 406 2.15 -13.92 -13.90
CA PRO A 406 1.01 -13.43 -13.13
C PRO A 406 0.16 -14.56 -12.53
N ASN A 407 0.30 -15.80 -13.02
CA ASN A 407 -0.64 -16.90 -12.76
C ASN A 407 -0.84 -17.19 -11.26
N GLY A 408 0.22 -17.15 -10.47
CA GLY A 408 0.15 -17.34 -9.02
C GLY A 408 -0.71 -16.28 -8.32
N CYS A 409 -0.58 -15.01 -8.73
CA CYS A 409 -1.41 -13.92 -8.21
C CYS A 409 -2.85 -14.04 -8.75
N ASP A 410 -3.00 -14.25 -10.05
CA ASP A 410 -4.28 -14.31 -10.76
C ASP A 410 -5.21 -15.42 -10.24
N THR A 411 -4.63 -16.55 -9.82
CA THR A 411 -5.38 -17.66 -9.23
C THR A 411 -6.13 -17.25 -7.95
N CYS A 412 -5.54 -16.36 -7.15
CA CYS A 412 -6.14 -15.86 -5.90
C CYS A 412 -6.97 -14.58 -6.08
N HIS A 413 -6.73 -13.83 -7.16
CA HIS A 413 -7.31 -12.51 -7.40
C HIS A 413 -8.39 -12.51 -8.50
N GLY A 414 -8.82 -13.69 -8.95
CA GLY A 414 -10.03 -13.86 -9.75
C GLY A 414 -9.88 -13.52 -11.24
N SER A 415 -8.67 -13.60 -11.81
CA SER A 415 -8.47 -13.33 -13.23
C SER A 415 -9.01 -14.46 -14.09
N LEU A 416 -10.25 -14.30 -14.54
CA LEU A 416 -10.67 -14.79 -15.85
C LEU A 416 -10.79 -13.53 -16.72
N ARG A 417 -9.83 -13.33 -17.65
CA ARG A 417 -9.87 -12.29 -18.71
C ARG A 417 -9.56 -10.85 -18.27
N GLY A 418 -8.52 -10.61 -17.47
CA GLY A 418 -8.03 -9.24 -17.19
C GLY A 418 -8.84 -8.44 -16.17
N GLN A 419 -9.79 -9.09 -15.49
CA GLN A 419 -10.65 -8.53 -14.45
C GLN A 419 -10.20 -8.95 -13.03
N ALA A 420 -8.90 -9.12 -12.82
CA ALA A 420 -8.35 -9.38 -11.50
C ALA A 420 -8.76 -8.26 -10.53
N VAL A 421 -8.99 -8.60 -9.26
CA VAL A 421 -9.35 -7.62 -8.23
C VAL A 421 -8.45 -7.78 -7.02
N LEU A 422 -8.22 -6.70 -6.28
CA LEU A 422 -7.61 -6.80 -4.96
C LEU A 422 -8.57 -7.49 -3.99
N ASN A 423 -8.02 -8.31 -3.09
CA ASN A 423 -8.77 -8.85 -1.96
C ASN A 423 -8.78 -7.82 -0.83
N HIS A 424 -9.87 -7.75 -0.06
CA HIS A 424 -9.90 -6.91 1.13
C HIS A 424 -9.02 -7.48 2.25
N LEU A 425 -8.63 -6.62 3.16
CA LEU A 425 -7.85 -6.92 4.35
C LEU A 425 -8.80 -7.36 5.47
N ASP A 426 -8.98 -8.67 5.63
CA ASP A 426 -9.89 -9.27 6.60
C ASP A 426 -9.23 -9.41 7.99
N THR A 427 -9.36 -8.37 8.81
CA THR A 427 -8.85 -8.35 10.19
C THR A 427 -9.43 -9.43 11.09
N ASP A 428 -10.68 -9.80 10.84
CA ASP A 428 -11.42 -10.76 11.66
C ASP A 428 -10.84 -12.16 11.44
N HIS A 429 -10.52 -12.49 10.19
CA HIS A 429 -9.80 -13.72 9.89
C HIS A 429 -8.42 -13.78 10.54
N TRP A 430 -7.67 -12.67 10.60
CA TRP A 430 -6.36 -12.66 11.25
C TRP A 430 -6.46 -12.95 12.75
N LEU A 431 -7.51 -12.46 13.40
CA LEU A 431 -7.79 -12.68 14.82
C LEU A 431 -8.36 -14.08 15.09
N ASP A 432 -9.25 -14.59 14.23
CA ASP A 432 -9.76 -15.97 14.30
C ASP A 432 -8.59 -16.97 14.34
N ARG A 433 -7.55 -16.77 13.52
CA ARG A 433 -6.37 -17.64 13.45
C ARG A 433 -5.57 -17.69 14.75
N LEU A 434 -5.61 -16.63 15.55
CA LEU A 434 -5.00 -16.63 16.88
C LEU A 434 -5.84 -17.43 17.89
N ALA A 435 -7.16 -17.30 17.81
CA ALA A 435 -8.10 -18.01 18.66
C ALA A 435 -8.12 -19.53 18.37
N ASP A 436 -7.92 -19.92 17.12
CA ASP A 436 -7.82 -21.32 16.69
C ASP A 436 -6.57 -22.04 17.23
N GLY A 437 -5.61 -21.30 17.79
CA GLY A 437 -4.35 -21.84 18.32
C GLY A 437 -3.30 -22.15 17.25
N ASP A 438 -3.46 -21.63 16.02
CA ASP A 438 -2.49 -21.83 14.95
C ASP A 438 -1.15 -21.12 15.21
N PHE A 439 -1.17 -20.06 16.03
CA PHE A 439 -0.01 -19.20 16.33
C PHE A 439 0.11 -18.92 17.83
N PRO A 440 0.38 -19.93 18.67
CA PRO A 440 0.45 -19.76 20.12
C PRO A 440 1.52 -18.75 20.56
N ALA A 441 2.57 -18.56 19.76
CA ALA A 441 3.58 -17.54 20.00
C ALA A 441 3.04 -16.10 19.99
N LEU A 442 2.00 -15.83 19.19
CA LEU A 442 1.38 -14.49 19.07
C LEU A 442 0.34 -14.21 20.17
N ASN A 443 -0.09 -15.23 20.90
CA ASN A 443 -1.01 -15.09 22.05
C ASN A 443 -0.30 -14.62 23.34
N LYS A 444 1.04 -14.58 23.35
CA LYS A 444 1.80 -14.15 24.53
C LYS A 444 1.65 -12.64 24.78
N PRO A 445 1.69 -12.16 26.03
CA PRO A 445 1.54 -10.73 26.35
C PRO A 445 2.58 -9.82 25.69
N ASP A 446 3.80 -10.31 25.50
CA ASP A 446 4.95 -9.60 24.90
C ASP A 446 5.00 -9.70 23.36
N ALA A 447 4.20 -10.57 22.75
CA ALA A 447 4.17 -10.72 21.29
C ALA A 447 3.67 -9.44 20.59
N PRO A 448 4.12 -9.15 19.35
CA PRO A 448 3.61 -8.01 18.62
C PRO A 448 2.11 -8.17 18.30
N PRO A 449 1.32 -7.08 18.30
CA PRO A 449 -0.09 -7.15 17.99
C PRO A 449 -0.35 -7.53 16.52
N VAL A 450 -1.52 -8.12 16.25
CA VAL A 450 -1.97 -8.49 14.88
C VAL A 450 -1.93 -7.29 13.95
N LEU A 451 -2.41 -6.13 14.42
CA LEU A 451 -2.19 -4.85 13.77
C LEU A 451 -0.99 -4.21 14.46
N PHE A 452 0.18 -4.32 13.83
CA PHE A 452 1.47 -4.03 14.46
C PHE A 452 1.52 -2.62 15.05
N ASP A 453 0.97 -1.65 14.31
CA ASP A 453 0.94 -0.23 14.67
C ASP A 453 -0.14 0.16 15.67
N ALA A 454 -1.14 -0.70 15.88
CA ALA A 454 -2.32 -0.40 16.66
C ALA A 454 -2.13 -0.62 18.17
N GLY A 455 -1.18 -1.46 18.56
CA GLY A 455 -1.15 -2.03 19.92
C GLY A 455 -2.19 -3.15 20.10
N LYS A 456 -2.27 -3.72 21.31
CA LYS A 456 -3.23 -4.80 21.64
C LYS A 456 -4.58 -4.29 22.14
N ASP A 457 -4.64 -3.05 22.62
CA ASP A 457 -5.88 -2.48 23.16
C ASP A 457 -6.77 -1.93 22.04
N VAL A 458 -7.79 -2.71 21.68
CA VAL A 458 -8.80 -2.38 20.66
C VAL A 458 -9.64 -1.15 21.00
N LYS A 459 -9.62 -0.68 22.26
CA LYS A 459 -10.34 0.53 22.70
C LYS A 459 -9.48 1.79 22.62
N SER A 460 -8.19 1.65 22.36
CA SER A 460 -7.28 2.79 22.30
C SER A 460 -7.50 3.64 21.05
N ALA A 461 -7.25 4.95 21.15
CA ALA A 461 -7.29 5.86 20.00
C ALA A 461 -6.30 5.43 18.90
N ARG A 462 -5.12 4.97 19.30
CA ARG A 462 -4.09 4.44 18.41
C ARG A 462 -4.59 3.24 17.59
N TYR A 463 -5.34 2.34 18.21
CA TYR A 463 -5.93 1.21 17.50
C TYR A 463 -6.96 1.69 16.49
N ALA A 464 -7.83 2.61 16.89
CA ALA A 464 -8.85 3.18 16.00
C ALA A 464 -8.24 3.91 14.78
N GLU A 465 -7.10 4.58 14.97
CA GLU A 465 -6.34 5.25 13.91
C GLU A 465 -5.72 4.26 12.92
N ALA A 466 -4.97 3.26 13.40
CA ALA A 466 -4.38 2.23 12.55
C ALA A 466 -5.46 1.42 11.80
N PHE A 467 -6.58 1.12 12.46
CA PHE A 467 -7.73 0.48 11.82
C PHE A 467 -8.42 1.41 10.80
N GLY A 468 -8.40 2.73 11.02
CA GLY A 468 -8.84 3.74 10.06
C GLY A 468 -8.13 3.61 8.71
N VAL A 469 -6.81 3.37 8.72
CA VAL A 469 -6.03 3.11 7.49
C VAL A 469 -6.51 1.86 6.77
N LEU A 470 -6.79 0.77 7.49
CA LEU A 470 -7.34 -0.47 6.90
C LEU A 470 -8.72 -0.26 6.29
N ARG A 471 -9.60 0.51 6.96
CA ARG A 471 -10.91 0.88 6.40
C ARG A 471 -10.77 1.67 5.11
N GLN A 472 -9.85 2.63 5.06
CA GLN A 472 -9.57 3.40 3.85
C GLN A 472 -9.04 2.51 2.72
N LEU A 473 -8.10 1.61 3.01
CA LEU A 473 -7.59 0.63 2.04
C LEU A 473 -8.74 -0.26 1.52
N ASN A 474 -9.57 -0.82 2.41
CA ASN A 474 -10.71 -1.66 2.00
C ASN A 474 -11.78 -0.87 1.21
N GLN A 475 -11.97 0.41 1.50
CA GLN A 475 -12.84 1.28 0.69
C GLN A 475 -12.30 1.45 -0.73
N GLU A 476 -10.99 1.67 -0.89
CA GLU A 476 -10.36 1.76 -2.22
C GLU A 476 -10.41 0.43 -2.98
N VAL A 477 -10.27 -0.69 -2.27
CA VAL A 477 -10.49 -2.03 -2.83
C VAL A 477 -11.93 -2.20 -3.31
N ALA A 478 -12.94 -1.80 -2.53
CA ALA A 478 -14.35 -1.86 -2.92
C ALA A 478 -14.62 -0.99 -4.15
N ASP A 479 -14.07 0.23 -4.19
CA ASP A 479 -14.22 1.13 -5.32
C ASP A 479 -13.62 0.53 -6.60
N MET A 480 -12.45 -0.12 -6.48
CA MET A 480 -11.80 -0.83 -7.57
C MET A 480 -12.62 -2.03 -8.04
N GLN A 481 -13.07 -2.89 -7.12
CA GLN A 481 -13.92 -4.05 -7.42
C GLN A 481 -15.23 -3.63 -8.09
N LYS A 482 -15.86 -2.54 -7.64
CA LYS A 482 -17.08 -1.97 -8.24
C LYS A 482 -16.88 -1.54 -9.69
N ARG A 483 -15.69 -1.03 -10.03
CA ARG A 483 -15.37 -0.66 -11.43
C ARG A 483 -15.07 -1.89 -12.29
N VAL A 484 -14.32 -2.85 -11.76
CA VAL A 484 -13.75 -3.96 -12.53
C VAL A 484 -14.72 -5.14 -12.65
N ASN A 485 -15.33 -5.52 -11.53
CA ASN A 485 -16.24 -6.66 -11.46
C ASN A 485 -17.38 -6.37 -10.45
N PRO A 486 -18.33 -5.47 -10.79
CA PRO A 486 -19.41 -5.05 -9.89
C PRO A 486 -20.36 -6.18 -9.47
N LYS A 487 -20.32 -7.34 -10.15
CA LYS A 487 -21.15 -8.51 -9.86
C LYS A 487 -20.34 -9.64 -9.22
N GLY A 488 -19.07 -9.42 -8.90
CA GLY A 488 -18.22 -10.42 -8.25
C GLY A 488 -18.48 -10.50 -6.74
N PHE A 489 -18.37 -11.69 -6.17
CA PHE A 489 -18.53 -11.91 -4.73
C PHE A 489 -17.53 -11.09 -3.90
N HIS A 490 -16.33 -10.82 -4.44
CA HIS A 490 -15.32 -10.00 -3.77
C HIS A 490 -15.87 -8.65 -3.33
N LEU A 491 -16.68 -7.97 -4.16
CA LEU A 491 -17.30 -6.69 -3.80
C LEU A 491 -18.31 -6.85 -2.66
N VAL A 492 -19.10 -7.91 -2.67
CA VAL A 492 -20.08 -8.21 -1.61
C VAL A 492 -19.37 -8.47 -0.29
N ALA A 493 -18.30 -9.28 -0.32
CA ALA A 493 -17.47 -9.57 0.85
C ALA A 493 -16.81 -8.30 1.42
N THR A 494 -16.20 -7.47 0.56
CA THR A 494 -15.57 -6.21 1.00
C THR A 494 -16.60 -5.25 1.59
N ASN A 495 -17.77 -5.10 0.95
CA ASN A 495 -18.85 -4.24 1.47
C ASN A 495 -19.38 -4.76 2.80
N LYS A 496 -19.48 -6.08 2.99
CA LYS A 496 -19.91 -6.66 4.25
C LYS A 496 -18.93 -6.35 5.37
N TRP A 497 -17.63 -6.50 5.11
CA TRP A 497 -16.59 -6.10 6.06
C TRP A 497 -16.67 -4.61 6.40
N LEU A 498 -16.82 -3.74 5.39
CA LEU A 498 -16.97 -2.28 5.60
C LEU A 498 -18.23 -1.92 6.40
N GLU A 499 -19.33 -2.64 6.20
CA GLU A 499 -20.58 -2.48 6.96
C GLU A 499 -20.37 -2.82 8.45
N LEU A 500 -19.80 -4.01 8.73
CA LEU A 500 -19.54 -4.47 10.10
C LEU A 500 -18.61 -3.53 10.86
N HIS A 501 -17.60 -3.00 10.17
CA HIS A 501 -16.59 -2.12 10.77
C HIS A 501 -16.81 -0.64 10.50
N LYS A 502 -18.02 -0.23 10.09
CA LYS A 502 -18.34 1.18 9.86
C LYS A 502 -18.12 2.01 11.13
N THR A 503 -18.57 1.50 12.27
CA THR A 503 -18.51 2.16 13.58
C THR A 503 -17.76 1.36 14.64
N SER A 504 -17.30 0.15 14.32
CA SER A 504 -16.55 -0.73 15.23
C SER A 504 -15.17 -1.05 14.67
N VAL A 505 -14.18 -1.11 15.55
CA VAL A 505 -12.83 -1.60 15.25
C VAL A 505 -12.54 -2.96 15.89
N ALA A 506 -13.49 -3.48 16.68
CA ALA A 506 -13.42 -4.81 17.24
C ALA A 506 -13.84 -5.85 16.18
N PRO A 507 -13.30 -7.08 16.23
CA PRO A 507 -13.74 -8.17 15.36
C PRO A 507 -15.21 -8.52 15.62
N GLU A 508 -15.94 -8.95 14.59
CA GLU A 508 -17.29 -9.49 14.74
C GLU A 508 -17.19 -10.98 15.12
N PRO A 509 -17.49 -11.40 16.36
CA PRO A 509 -17.34 -12.80 16.74
C PRO A 509 -18.36 -13.73 16.07
N ASP A 510 -19.57 -13.24 15.74
CA ASP A 510 -20.62 -14.07 15.15
C ASP A 510 -20.38 -14.29 13.65
N LEU A 511 -19.98 -15.50 13.28
CA LEU A 511 -19.74 -15.88 11.89
C LEU A 511 -20.98 -15.73 11.01
N ILE A 512 -22.19 -15.87 11.55
CA ILE A 512 -23.42 -15.68 10.78
C ILE A 512 -23.61 -14.21 10.41
N LYS A 513 -23.20 -13.28 11.27
CA LYS A 513 -23.22 -11.85 10.90
C LYS A 513 -22.17 -11.48 9.86
N ARG A 514 -21.10 -12.27 9.75
CA ARG A 514 -20.07 -12.13 8.71
C ARG A 514 -20.47 -12.74 7.37
N ALA A 515 -21.52 -13.57 7.34
CA ALA A 515 -22.04 -14.19 6.14
C ALA A 515 -22.48 -13.15 5.08
N ILE A 516 -22.35 -13.54 3.81
CA ILE A 516 -22.79 -12.76 2.66
C ILE A 516 -23.86 -13.50 1.87
N SER A 517 -24.82 -12.74 1.34
CA SER A 517 -25.80 -13.24 0.38
C SER A 517 -25.29 -12.97 -1.03
N PHE A 518 -24.94 -14.02 -1.78
CA PHE A 518 -24.41 -13.90 -3.13
C PHE A 518 -24.91 -15.02 -4.04
N SER A 519 -25.59 -14.65 -5.13
CA SER A 519 -26.09 -15.60 -6.13
C SER A 519 -25.01 -15.87 -7.18
N ASN A 520 -24.50 -17.10 -7.25
CA ASN A 520 -23.43 -17.45 -8.19
C ASN A 520 -23.99 -17.84 -9.58
N THR A 521 -24.59 -16.88 -10.30
CA THR A 521 -25.36 -17.13 -11.53
C THR A 521 -24.55 -17.54 -12.76
N GLY A 522 -23.26 -17.84 -12.65
CA GLY A 522 -22.39 -18.19 -13.78
C GLY A 522 -21.54 -19.44 -13.59
N HIS A 523 -21.71 -20.17 -12.47
CA HIS A 523 -20.83 -21.29 -12.19
C HIS A 523 -21.22 -22.55 -12.99
N PRO A 524 -20.27 -23.25 -13.64
CA PRO A 524 -20.58 -24.45 -14.44
C PRO A 524 -21.28 -25.55 -13.65
N LEU A 525 -20.96 -25.69 -12.36
CA LEU A 525 -21.55 -26.70 -11.46
C LEU A 525 -22.97 -26.33 -10.99
N LYS A 526 -23.45 -25.11 -11.25
CA LYS A 526 -24.83 -24.73 -10.95
C LYS A 526 -25.84 -25.58 -11.76
N LYS A 527 -25.41 -26.23 -12.84
CA LYS A 527 -26.27 -27.06 -13.69
C LYS A 527 -26.90 -28.25 -12.95
N ASP A 528 -26.22 -28.77 -11.94
CA ASP A 528 -26.66 -29.95 -11.21
C ASP A 528 -27.45 -29.58 -9.94
N ARG A 529 -27.53 -28.29 -9.61
CA ARG A 529 -28.21 -27.77 -8.42
C ARG A 529 -29.69 -27.51 -8.71
N LYS A 530 -30.57 -27.87 -7.79
CA LYS A 530 -31.99 -27.52 -7.80
C LYS A 530 -32.15 -25.99 -7.92
N PRO A 531 -32.97 -25.47 -8.86
CA PRO A 531 -33.17 -24.04 -8.99
C PRO A 531 -33.69 -23.40 -7.69
N THR A 532 -33.06 -22.31 -7.26
CA THR A 532 -33.56 -21.48 -6.15
C THR A 532 -33.93 -20.09 -6.65
N ALA A 533 -35.01 -19.52 -6.11
CA ALA A 533 -35.44 -18.16 -6.46
C ALA A 533 -34.55 -17.06 -5.85
N ALA A 534 -33.82 -17.40 -4.78
CA ALA A 534 -32.90 -16.52 -4.06
C ALA A 534 -31.58 -17.27 -3.75
N PRO A 535 -30.48 -16.55 -3.45
CA PRO A 535 -29.27 -17.18 -2.91
C PRO A 535 -29.56 -17.93 -1.61
N LEU A 536 -28.80 -18.98 -1.33
CA LEU A 536 -28.80 -19.61 -0.01
C LEU A 536 -27.99 -18.75 0.97
N ASP A 537 -28.57 -18.53 2.15
CA ASP A 537 -27.93 -17.78 3.24
C ASP A 537 -27.60 -18.70 4.42
N TRP A 538 -26.49 -18.41 5.11
CA TRP A 538 -26.18 -19.02 6.39
C TRP A 538 -27.21 -18.58 7.44
N THR A 539 -27.74 -19.54 8.20
CA THR A 539 -28.77 -19.31 9.21
C THR A 539 -28.23 -19.52 10.62
N SER A 540 -29.01 -19.15 11.63
CA SER A 540 -28.67 -19.44 13.03
C SER A 540 -28.88 -20.90 13.46
N SER A 541 -29.20 -21.81 12.53
CA SER A 541 -29.32 -23.24 12.83
C SER A 541 -27.99 -23.82 13.30
N ALA A 542 -28.05 -24.87 14.12
CA ALA A 542 -26.85 -25.52 14.66
C ALA A 542 -25.92 -26.04 13.56
N ASP A 543 -26.47 -26.70 12.53
CA ASP A 543 -25.69 -27.24 11.42
C ASP A 543 -24.98 -26.14 10.62
N ASP A 544 -25.64 -25.00 10.35
CA ASP A 544 -25.04 -23.89 9.61
C ASP A 544 -23.91 -23.24 10.41
N LYS A 545 -24.11 -23.00 11.70
CA LYS A 545 -23.06 -22.46 12.59
C LYS A 545 -21.86 -23.40 12.69
N GLU A 546 -22.11 -24.70 12.79
CA GLU A 546 -21.07 -25.70 12.89
C GLU A 546 -20.30 -25.84 11.58
N LEU A 547 -20.99 -25.95 10.44
CA LEU A 547 -20.35 -26.05 9.13
C LEU A 547 -19.53 -24.80 8.82
N LEU A 548 -20.12 -23.61 8.99
CA LEU A 548 -19.40 -22.35 8.76
C LEU A 548 -18.23 -22.20 9.73
N GLY A 549 -18.36 -22.64 10.99
CA GLY A 549 -17.28 -22.66 11.97
C GLY A 549 -16.11 -23.55 11.54
N LEU A 550 -16.40 -24.78 11.09
CA LEU A 550 -15.39 -25.71 10.59
C LEU A 550 -14.71 -25.18 9.31
N MET A 551 -15.48 -24.62 8.38
CA MET A 551 -14.92 -24.01 7.17
C MET A 551 -14.10 -22.76 7.49
N ASN A 552 -14.55 -21.90 8.41
CA ASN A 552 -13.75 -20.76 8.88
C ASN A 552 -12.42 -21.23 9.46
N LYS A 553 -12.46 -22.26 10.32
CA LYS A 553 -11.29 -22.81 10.98
C LYS A 553 -10.31 -23.45 9.98
N TYR A 554 -10.77 -24.18 8.97
CA TYR A 554 -9.87 -24.93 8.09
C TYR A 554 -9.66 -24.34 6.70
N CYS A 555 -10.42 -23.35 6.28
CA CYS A 555 -10.32 -22.79 4.93
C CYS A 555 -9.86 -21.33 4.98
N TYR A 556 -9.20 -20.88 3.92
CA TYR A 556 -9.12 -19.44 3.67
C TYR A 556 -10.45 -18.95 3.11
N ARG A 557 -10.75 -17.68 3.33
CA ARG A 557 -11.98 -17.03 2.88
C ARG A 557 -12.24 -17.28 1.40
N CYS A 558 -11.18 -17.21 0.59
CA CYS A 558 -11.17 -17.71 -0.77
C CYS A 558 -10.29 -18.96 -0.87
N HIS A 559 -10.85 -20.03 -1.43
CA HIS A 559 -10.06 -21.24 -1.71
C HIS A 559 -9.59 -21.21 -3.17
N GLY A 560 -8.37 -20.75 -3.45
CA GLY A 560 -7.88 -20.46 -4.82
C GLY A 560 -8.05 -21.62 -5.83
N ALA A 561 -7.96 -22.88 -5.37
CA ALA A 561 -8.17 -24.07 -6.20
C ALA A 561 -9.64 -24.37 -6.57
N VAL A 562 -10.61 -23.82 -5.84
CA VAL A 562 -12.06 -24.10 -5.98
C VAL A 562 -12.88 -22.82 -6.22
N ARG A 563 -12.27 -21.65 -6.01
CA ARG A 563 -12.77 -20.30 -6.33
C ARG A 563 -14.16 -19.99 -5.74
N TYR A 564 -14.31 -20.17 -4.43
CA TYR A 564 -15.51 -19.78 -3.69
C TYR A 564 -15.20 -19.02 -2.40
N ASP A 565 -16.22 -18.35 -1.86
CA ASP A 565 -16.19 -17.71 -0.53
C ASP A 565 -16.94 -18.55 0.51
N VAL A 566 -16.28 -18.89 1.61
CA VAL A 566 -16.88 -19.71 2.70
C VAL A 566 -18.08 -19.03 3.37
N PHE A 567 -18.14 -17.69 3.33
CA PHE A 567 -19.26 -16.92 3.89
C PHE A 567 -20.46 -16.80 2.95
N SER A 568 -20.37 -17.32 1.73
CA SER A 568 -21.52 -17.51 0.85
C SER A 568 -21.98 -18.96 0.87
N LYS A 569 -23.08 -19.25 1.56
CA LYS A 569 -23.66 -20.61 1.59
C LYS A 569 -24.04 -21.09 0.19
N ASP A 570 -24.52 -20.17 -0.64
CA ASP A 570 -24.83 -20.42 -2.06
C ASP A 570 -23.61 -20.97 -2.82
N MET A 571 -22.45 -20.34 -2.64
CA MET A 571 -21.22 -20.79 -3.31
C MET A 571 -20.67 -22.08 -2.72
N VAL A 572 -20.81 -22.30 -1.40
CA VAL A 572 -20.43 -23.57 -0.77
C VAL A 572 -21.32 -24.71 -1.28
N ALA A 573 -22.62 -24.47 -1.45
CA ALA A 573 -23.55 -25.43 -2.05
C ALA A 573 -23.12 -25.79 -3.48
N ASP A 574 -22.81 -24.78 -4.31
CA ASP A 574 -22.33 -25.00 -5.70
C ASP A 574 -21.00 -25.78 -5.78
N GLN A 575 -20.21 -25.79 -4.70
CA GLN A 575 -18.91 -26.49 -4.63
C GLN A 575 -18.95 -27.74 -3.77
N SER A 576 -20.12 -28.19 -3.30
CA SER A 576 -20.20 -29.27 -2.31
C SER A 576 -19.55 -30.57 -2.80
N SER A 577 -19.81 -31.00 -4.04
CA SER A 577 -19.13 -32.19 -4.61
C SER A 577 -17.60 -32.00 -4.74
N PRO A 578 -17.08 -30.92 -5.36
CA PRO A 578 -15.64 -30.65 -5.37
C PRO A 578 -15.00 -30.51 -3.98
N ILE A 579 -15.75 -30.07 -2.96
CA ILE A 579 -15.28 -30.00 -1.58
C ILE A 579 -15.16 -31.42 -1.01
N LEU A 580 -16.19 -32.27 -1.18
CA LEU A 580 -16.18 -33.66 -0.72
C LEU A 580 -15.00 -34.45 -1.31
N ASP A 581 -14.80 -34.36 -2.63
CA ASP A 581 -13.67 -34.99 -3.31
C ASP A 581 -12.32 -34.59 -2.70
N ARG A 582 -12.18 -33.34 -2.23
CA ARG A 582 -10.93 -32.84 -1.65
C ARG A 582 -10.78 -33.16 -0.17
N LEU A 583 -11.89 -33.26 0.57
CA LEU A 583 -11.89 -33.73 1.94
C LEU A 583 -11.51 -35.21 2.00
N ASP A 584 -11.95 -36.00 1.01
CA ASP A 584 -11.66 -37.43 0.91
C ASP A 584 -11.19 -37.86 -0.50
N PRO A 585 -9.95 -37.49 -0.89
CA PRO A 585 -9.46 -37.74 -2.23
C PRO A 585 -9.18 -39.23 -2.46
N ASN A 586 -9.59 -39.73 -3.63
CA ASN A 586 -9.24 -41.08 -4.06
C ASN A 586 -7.72 -41.22 -4.33
N PRO A 587 -7.17 -42.45 -4.45
CA PRO A 587 -5.72 -42.64 -4.61
C PRO A 587 -5.08 -41.95 -5.82
N THR A 588 -5.85 -41.64 -6.87
CA THR A 588 -5.36 -40.87 -8.03
C THR A 588 -5.35 -39.38 -7.72
N GLN A 589 -6.45 -38.86 -7.15
CA GLN A 589 -6.57 -37.47 -6.72
C GLN A 589 -5.54 -37.10 -5.65
N ALA A 590 -5.25 -38.01 -4.71
CA ALA A 590 -4.28 -37.82 -3.64
C ALA A 590 -2.83 -37.64 -4.15
N LYS A 591 -2.54 -38.04 -5.40
CA LYS A 591 -1.24 -37.81 -6.06
C LYS A 591 -1.12 -36.41 -6.65
N ILE A 592 -2.23 -35.68 -6.84
CA ILE A 592 -2.22 -34.32 -7.38
C ILE A 592 -1.79 -33.37 -6.28
N ILE A 593 -0.73 -32.61 -6.54
CA ILE A 593 -0.22 -31.64 -5.57
C ILE A 593 -1.29 -30.57 -5.34
N GLY A 594 -1.57 -30.32 -4.07
CA GLY A 594 -2.49 -29.28 -3.65
C GLY A 594 -3.98 -29.64 -3.78
N PHE A 595 -4.29 -30.91 -4.03
CA PHE A 595 -5.69 -31.33 -4.23
C PHE A 595 -6.48 -31.39 -2.93
N LYS A 596 -5.90 -31.89 -1.84
CA LYS A 596 -6.60 -32.09 -0.56
C LYS A 596 -7.14 -30.80 0.06
N MET A 597 -8.18 -30.89 0.88
CA MET A 597 -8.75 -29.78 1.63
C MET A 597 -8.70 -30.06 3.15
N PRO A 598 -8.15 -29.13 3.96
CA PRO A 598 -7.35 -27.99 3.53
C PRO A 598 -6.00 -28.42 2.97
N VAL A 599 -5.45 -27.58 2.10
CA VAL A 599 -4.26 -27.96 1.33
C VAL A 599 -2.99 -27.96 2.19
N ASP A 600 -2.92 -27.02 3.14
CA ASP A 600 -1.71 -26.66 3.87
C ASP A 600 -1.64 -27.20 5.29
N ARG A 601 -2.74 -27.74 5.84
CA ARG A 601 -2.83 -28.22 7.22
C ARG A 601 -3.52 -29.57 7.34
N GLU A 602 -3.34 -30.21 8.48
CA GLU A 602 -4.07 -31.41 8.84
C GLU A 602 -5.39 -31.03 9.53
N MET A 603 -6.46 -31.67 9.11
CA MET A 603 -7.75 -31.63 9.79
C MET A 603 -7.84 -32.86 10.70
N SER A 604 -8.34 -32.70 11.94
CA SER A 604 -8.55 -33.88 12.79
C SER A 604 -9.58 -34.81 12.16
N ASP A 605 -9.45 -36.14 12.35
CA ASP A 605 -10.40 -37.11 11.79
C ASP A 605 -11.85 -36.82 12.22
N LYS A 606 -12.02 -36.33 13.46
CA LYS A 606 -13.32 -35.90 13.99
C LYS A 606 -13.89 -34.73 13.19
N ASP A 607 -13.11 -33.67 13.02
CA ASP A 607 -13.54 -32.47 12.30
C ASP A 607 -13.75 -32.77 10.80
N LYS A 608 -12.90 -33.61 10.19
CA LYS A 608 -13.03 -34.08 8.81
C LYS A 608 -14.33 -34.84 8.60
N LYS A 609 -14.58 -35.87 9.42
CA LYS A 609 -15.80 -36.66 9.32
C LYS A 609 -17.04 -35.77 9.48
N ARG A 610 -17.03 -34.87 10.47
CA ARG A 610 -18.15 -33.97 10.71
C ARG A 610 -18.37 -32.97 9.59
N MET A 611 -17.31 -32.43 9.00
CA MET A 611 -17.41 -31.54 7.84
C MET A 611 -17.99 -32.26 6.62
N ILE A 612 -17.57 -33.51 6.37
CA ILE A 612 -18.12 -34.35 5.30
C ILE A 612 -19.64 -34.55 5.50
N GLU A 613 -20.07 -34.98 6.69
CA GLU A 613 -21.50 -35.18 7.00
C GLU A 613 -22.34 -33.92 6.74
N LEU A 614 -21.84 -32.74 7.15
CA LEU A 614 -22.53 -31.47 6.98
C LEU A 614 -22.58 -31.02 5.51
N ILE A 615 -21.51 -31.24 4.75
CA ILE A 615 -21.46 -30.93 3.31
C ILE A 615 -22.34 -31.90 2.51
N GLU A 616 -22.36 -33.20 2.83
CA GLU A 616 -23.26 -34.18 2.20
C GLU A 616 -24.73 -33.85 2.45
N LYS A 617 -25.05 -33.40 3.66
CA LYS A 617 -26.39 -32.91 4.01
C LYS A 617 -26.75 -31.68 3.17
N LEU A 618 -25.85 -30.71 3.05
CA LEU A 618 -26.06 -29.54 2.19
C LEU A 618 -26.24 -29.96 0.73
N TYR A 619 -25.38 -30.84 0.23
CA TYR A 619 -25.42 -31.36 -1.14
C TYR A 619 -26.79 -31.99 -1.45
N THR A 620 -27.28 -32.87 -0.57
CA THR A 620 -28.58 -33.57 -0.71
C THR A 620 -29.77 -32.59 -0.67
N GLN A 621 -29.66 -31.51 0.11
CA GLN A 621 -30.68 -30.47 0.16
C GLN A 621 -30.73 -29.66 -1.14
N THR A 622 -29.58 -29.44 -1.78
CA THR A 622 -29.45 -28.49 -2.90
C THR A 622 -29.35 -29.13 -4.29
N HIS A 623 -28.98 -30.40 -4.42
CA HIS A 623 -28.94 -31.18 -5.66
C HIS A 623 -30.01 -32.28 -5.56
#